data_AF-A0A1S8ATE1-F1
#
_entry.id   AF-A0A1S8ATE1-F1
#
_cell.length_a   1.000
_cell.length_b   1.000
_cell.length_c   1.000
_cell.angle_alpha   90.00
_cell.angle_beta   90.00
_cell.angle_gamma   90.00
#
_symmetry.space_group_name_H-M   'P 1'
#
loop_
_entity.id
_entity.type
_entity.pdbx_description
1 polymer ?
#
loop_
_entity_poly.entity_id
_entity_poly.type
_entity_poly.pdbx_seq_one_letter_code
_entity_poly.pdbx_strand_id
1 'polypeptide(L)'
;MSSRASELESPKASGDALEGEIVQAVDALEYVGDRTATWHDAKTTAVLEPDQSLPFYGIVLVEPGVPVEIKGCQIETSNGDRSTRGRFYVKRAAHDRLLEAGGMYLFVVYLPRPGLPQVARAIVPATLVDELLSGRWYEVGGERSESEVAKLAWSHVIDPAGVDPSVSVEGSR
;
A
#
# COMPACT_ATOMS: atom_id res chain seq x y z
N MET A 1 -11.03 -26.97 20.83
CA MET A 1 -10.53 -26.81 19.44
C MET A 1 -9.61 -25.61 19.44
N SER A 2 -8.34 -25.81 19.13
CA SER A 2 -7.28 -24.80 19.23
C SER A 2 -7.36 -23.83 18.05
N SER A 3 -7.47 -22.54 18.31
CA SER A 3 -7.56 -21.47 17.32
C SER A 3 -6.22 -21.28 16.60
N ARG A 4 -6.08 -21.85 15.39
CA ARG A 4 -4.98 -21.57 14.45
C ARG A 4 -5.12 -20.19 13.77
N ALA A 5 -5.41 -19.15 14.55
CA ALA A 5 -5.49 -17.77 14.07
C ALA A 5 -4.37 -16.86 14.62
N SER A 6 -3.43 -17.41 15.38
CA SER A 6 -2.36 -16.65 16.04
C SER A 6 -1.00 -17.12 15.56
N GLU A 7 -0.57 -16.66 14.39
CA GLU A 7 0.84 -16.61 13.99
C GLU A 7 1.01 -15.66 12.78
N LEU A 8 0.33 -14.52 12.81
CA LEU A 8 0.74 -13.39 11.97
C LEU A 8 1.71 -12.55 12.80
N GLU A 9 2.85 -12.22 12.23
CA GLU A 9 3.83 -11.31 12.82
C GLU A 9 3.19 -9.95 13.12
N SER A 10 3.85 -9.11 13.93
CA SER A 10 3.37 -7.77 14.22
C SER A 10 2.99 -7.00 12.93
N PRO A 11 2.03 -6.05 12.95
CA PRO A 11 1.65 -5.29 11.76
C PRO A 11 2.82 -4.63 11.03
N LYS A 12 3.85 -4.23 11.78
CA LYS A 12 5.09 -3.70 11.22
C LYS A 12 5.87 -4.77 10.44
N ALA A 13 6.08 -5.95 11.03
CA ALA A 13 6.78 -7.05 10.36
C ALA A 13 6.02 -7.52 9.10
N SER A 14 4.68 -7.54 9.13
CA SER A 14 3.88 -7.82 7.92
C SER A 14 4.03 -6.74 6.85
N GLY A 15 4.20 -5.47 7.24
CA GLY A 15 4.48 -4.37 6.31
C GLY A 15 5.86 -4.50 5.67
N ASP A 16 6.90 -4.62 6.52
CA ASP A 16 8.29 -4.74 6.08
C ASP A 16 8.48 -5.97 5.14
N ALA A 17 7.82 -7.11 5.43
CA ALA A 17 7.86 -8.31 4.57
C ALA A 17 7.17 -8.08 3.20
N LEU A 18 6.01 -7.41 3.21
CA LEU A 18 5.25 -7.11 2.00
C LEU A 18 6.02 -6.12 1.09
N GLU A 19 6.62 -5.08 1.68
CA GLU A 19 7.48 -4.12 0.98
C GLU A 19 8.65 -4.83 0.29
N GLY A 20 9.34 -5.72 1.00
CA GLY A 20 10.43 -6.52 0.45
C GLY A 20 10.00 -7.41 -0.71
N GLU A 21 8.84 -8.08 -0.60
CA GLU A 21 8.29 -8.91 -1.67
C GLU A 21 7.96 -8.08 -2.92
N ILE A 22 7.34 -6.91 -2.75
CA ILE A 22 6.96 -6.03 -3.86
C ILE A 22 8.18 -5.51 -4.61
N VAL A 23 9.20 -5.03 -3.90
CA VAL A 23 10.43 -4.55 -4.54
C VAL A 23 11.13 -5.68 -5.30
N GLN A 24 11.09 -6.91 -4.81
CA GLN A 24 11.63 -8.06 -5.53
C GLN A 24 10.80 -8.48 -6.74
N ALA A 25 9.49 -8.23 -6.72
CA ALA A 25 8.56 -8.66 -7.77
C ALA A 25 8.34 -7.61 -8.88
N VAL A 26 8.84 -6.38 -8.71
CA VAL A 26 8.69 -5.30 -9.67
C VAL A 26 10.09 -4.77 -10.02
N ASP A 27 10.65 -5.27 -11.12
CA ASP A 27 12.04 -5.03 -11.53
C ASP A 27 12.42 -3.53 -11.65
N ALA A 28 11.45 -2.68 -11.99
CA ALA A 28 11.67 -1.24 -12.11
C ALA A 28 11.60 -0.49 -10.77
N LEU A 29 11.55 -1.18 -9.61
CA LEU A 29 11.61 -0.57 -8.28
C LEU A 29 12.93 -0.88 -7.56
N GLU A 30 13.49 0.14 -6.91
CA GLU A 30 14.60 0.01 -5.97
C GLU A 30 14.12 0.36 -4.55
N TYR A 31 14.49 -0.46 -3.57
CA TYR A 31 14.19 -0.23 -2.16
C TYR A 31 14.87 1.02 -1.62
N VAL A 32 14.11 1.84 -0.90
CA VAL A 32 14.61 3.01 -0.16
C VAL A 32 14.34 2.80 1.33
N GLY A 33 15.40 2.56 2.09
CA GLY A 33 15.27 2.38 3.54
C GLY A 33 15.15 3.68 4.33
N ASP A 34 14.65 3.56 5.57
CA ASP A 34 14.39 4.67 6.51
C ASP A 34 15.58 5.62 6.76
N ARG A 35 16.82 5.15 6.56
CA ARG A 35 18.03 5.98 6.68
C ARG A 35 18.18 6.99 5.55
N THR A 36 17.52 6.75 4.42
CA THR A 36 17.58 7.54 3.20
C THR A 36 16.33 8.43 3.09
N ALA A 37 15.15 7.83 3.28
CA ALA A 37 13.87 8.54 3.28
C ALA A 37 12.90 7.84 4.23
N THR A 38 12.09 8.61 4.95
CA THR A 38 11.09 8.10 5.92
C THR A 38 9.65 8.24 5.41
N TRP A 39 9.48 8.45 4.11
CA TRP A 39 8.19 8.86 3.49
C TRP A 39 7.89 8.19 2.16
N HIS A 40 8.81 7.36 1.66
CA HIS A 40 8.63 6.47 0.52
C HIS A 40 9.51 5.24 0.74
N ASP A 41 9.03 4.08 0.28
CA ASP A 41 9.67 2.78 0.47
C ASP A 41 10.48 2.34 -0.76
N ALA A 42 10.20 2.95 -1.92
CA ALA A 42 10.86 2.61 -3.17
C ALA A 42 11.02 3.82 -4.10
N LYS A 43 11.84 3.66 -5.13
CA LYS A 43 12.01 4.60 -6.22
C LYS A 43 12.04 3.85 -7.54
N THR A 44 11.44 4.40 -8.59
CA THR A 44 11.55 3.79 -9.93
C THR A 44 12.99 3.90 -10.47
N THR A 45 13.50 2.84 -11.07
CA THR A 45 14.85 2.78 -11.68
C THR A 45 14.80 2.84 -13.20
N ALA A 46 13.67 2.43 -13.78
CA ALA A 46 13.35 2.48 -15.19
C ALA A 46 11.93 3.03 -15.39
N VAL A 47 11.48 3.16 -16.64
CA VAL A 47 10.07 3.46 -16.91
C VAL A 47 9.25 2.28 -16.40
N LEU A 48 8.32 2.53 -15.49
CA LEU A 48 7.36 1.53 -15.02
C LEU A 48 6.08 1.66 -15.84
N GLU A 49 5.67 0.56 -16.47
CA GLU A 49 4.49 0.46 -17.32
C GLU A 49 3.42 -0.42 -16.65
N PRO A 50 2.12 -0.18 -16.91
CA PRO A 50 1.07 -1.02 -16.37
C PRO A 50 1.05 -2.40 -17.03
N ASP A 51 0.79 -3.42 -16.23
CA ASP A 51 0.45 -4.76 -16.71
C ASP A 51 -0.74 -5.35 -15.92
N GLN A 52 -1.11 -6.61 -16.18
CA GLN A 52 -2.24 -7.26 -15.51
C GLN A 52 -2.02 -7.46 -14.00
N SER A 53 -0.78 -7.59 -13.56
CA SER A 53 -0.37 -7.79 -12.17
C SER A 53 -0.13 -6.47 -11.42
N LEU A 54 0.05 -5.37 -12.15
CA LEU A 54 0.28 -4.03 -11.60
C LEU A 54 -0.45 -2.97 -12.46
N PRO A 55 -1.79 -2.92 -12.39
CA PRO A 55 -2.57 -1.90 -13.11
C PRO A 55 -2.29 -0.51 -12.54
N PHE A 56 -2.40 0.50 -13.40
CA PHE A 56 -2.26 1.90 -13.03
C PHE A 56 -3.61 2.60 -13.08
N TYR A 57 -3.87 3.49 -12.11
CA TYR A 57 -5.08 4.31 -12.09
C TYR A 57 -4.73 5.79 -12.11
N GLY A 58 -5.28 6.52 -13.08
CA GLY A 58 -5.05 7.97 -13.24
C GLY A 58 -3.71 8.35 -13.87
N ILE A 59 -2.89 7.36 -14.27
CA ILE A 59 -1.60 7.55 -14.95
C ILE A 59 -1.34 6.39 -15.91
N VAL A 60 -0.53 6.63 -16.95
CA VAL A 60 -0.27 5.65 -18.03
C VAL A 60 1.14 5.05 -18.01
N LEU A 61 2.11 5.75 -17.42
CA LEU A 61 3.49 5.31 -17.20
C LEU A 61 4.09 6.10 -16.03
N VAL A 62 5.11 5.57 -15.37
CA VAL A 62 5.88 6.29 -14.34
C VAL A 62 7.33 6.40 -14.81
N GLU A 63 7.86 7.63 -14.83
CA GLU A 63 9.24 7.89 -15.24
C GLU A 63 10.25 7.30 -14.25
N PRO A 64 11.52 7.07 -14.66
CA PRO A 64 12.58 6.73 -13.73
C PRO A 64 12.79 7.84 -12.70
N GLY A 65 13.13 7.44 -11.48
CA GLY A 65 13.47 8.33 -10.40
C GLY A 65 12.29 8.88 -9.61
N VAL A 66 11.07 8.39 -9.86
CA VAL A 66 9.86 8.79 -9.14
C VAL A 66 9.77 8.02 -7.81
N PRO A 67 9.56 8.71 -6.68
CA PRO A 67 9.33 8.07 -5.39
C PRO A 67 8.01 7.29 -5.35
N VAL A 68 8.03 6.12 -4.70
CA VAL A 68 6.88 5.23 -4.54
C VAL A 68 6.73 4.86 -3.06
N GLU A 69 5.61 5.24 -2.46
CA GLU A 69 5.20 4.79 -1.12
C GLU A 69 4.38 3.51 -1.24
N ILE A 70 4.77 2.45 -0.53
CA ILE A 70 4.08 1.17 -0.54
C ILE A 70 3.12 1.12 0.65
N LYS A 71 1.86 0.74 0.39
CA LYS A 71 0.85 0.60 1.44
C LYS A 71 0.07 -0.68 1.28
N GLY A 72 0.27 -1.60 2.23
CA GLY A 72 -0.49 -2.83 2.37
C GLY A 72 -1.70 -2.70 3.29
N CYS A 73 -2.78 -3.38 2.97
CA CYS A 73 -3.83 -3.69 3.95
C CYS A 73 -4.45 -5.07 3.71
N GLN A 74 -5.02 -5.65 4.77
CA GLN A 74 -5.77 -6.90 4.67
C GLN A 74 -7.02 -6.73 3.80
N ILE A 75 -7.43 -7.76 3.08
CA ILE A 75 -8.70 -7.74 2.32
C ILE A 75 -9.88 -7.37 3.24
N GLU A 76 -9.88 -7.90 4.45
CA GLU A 76 -10.88 -7.67 5.46
C GLU A 76 -10.24 -7.57 6.84
N THR A 77 -10.89 -6.83 7.73
CA THR A 77 -10.50 -6.62 9.12
C THR A 77 -11.71 -6.88 10.00
N SER A 78 -11.53 -7.70 11.04
CA SER A 78 -12.58 -8.00 12.01
C SER A 78 -12.70 -6.86 13.02
N ASN A 79 -13.93 -6.42 13.29
CA ASN A 79 -14.26 -5.50 14.38
C ASN A 79 -15.35 -6.15 15.25
N GLY A 80 -14.94 -7.10 16.09
CA GLY A 80 -15.86 -7.98 16.81
C GLY A 80 -16.66 -8.84 15.83
N ASP A 81 -17.99 -8.77 15.90
CA ASP A 81 -18.91 -9.61 15.11
C ASP A 81 -19.07 -9.15 13.65
N ARG A 82 -18.42 -8.06 13.24
CA ARG A 82 -18.52 -7.52 11.88
C ARG A 82 -17.17 -7.54 11.18
N SER A 83 -17.17 -7.92 9.92
CA SER A 83 -16.02 -7.74 9.02
C SER A 83 -16.19 -6.45 8.23
N THR A 84 -15.10 -5.69 8.07
CA THR A 84 -15.05 -4.55 7.15
C THR A 84 -13.80 -4.64 6.29
N ARG A 85 -13.88 -4.12 5.06
CA ARG A 85 -12.69 -4.00 4.20
C ARG A 85 -11.53 -3.32 4.91
N GLY A 86 -10.32 -3.84 4.70
CA GLY A 86 -9.12 -3.23 5.22
C GLY A 86 -8.91 -1.82 4.70
N ARG A 87 -8.06 -1.08 5.42
CA ARG A 87 -7.81 0.33 5.17
C ARG A 87 -6.32 0.59 5.12
N PHE A 88 -5.88 1.33 4.12
CA PHE A 88 -4.54 1.90 4.08
C PHE A 88 -4.43 2.98 5.15
N TYR A 89 -3.32 2.98 5.88
CA TYR A 89 -3.02 3.97 6.90
C TYR A 89 -2.01 4.96 6.33
N VAL A 90 -2.44 6.20 6.14
CA VAL A 90 -1.64 7.25 5.51
C VAL A 90 -1.26 8.29 6.56
N LYS A 91 0.01 8.69 6.57
CA LYS A 91 0.55 9.73 7.44
C LYS A 91 0.59 11.05 6.68
N ARG A 92 0.14 12.14 7.31
CA ARG A 92 0.04 13.44 6.63
C ARG A 92 1.38 13.92 6.11
N ALA A 93 2.39 13.95 6.97
CA ALA A 93 3.72 14.45 6.63
C ALA A 93 4.38 13.65 5.48
N ALA A 94 4.19 12.32 5.46
CA ALA A 94 4.70 11.50 4.35
C ALA A 94 3.95 11.79 3.05
N HIS A 95 2.62 11.91 3.12
CA HIS A 95 1.79 12.20 1.96
C HIS A 95 2.10 13.55 1.32
N ASP A 96 2.24 14.60 2.12
CA ASP A 96 2.55 15.95 1.63
C ASP A 96 3.89 15.95 0.87
N ARG A 97 4.91 15.24 1.38
CA ARG A 97 6.20 15.10 0.68
C ARG A 97 6.11 14.29 -0.60
N LEU A 98 5.29 13.23 -0.61
CA LEU A 98 5.05 12.43 -1.79
C LEU A 98 4.33 13.25 -2.87
N LEU A 99 3.37 14.11 -2.48
CA LEU A 99 2.70 15.06 -3.37
C LEU A 99 3.68 16.07 -3.98
N GLU A 100 4.51 16.71 -3.15
CA GLU A 100 5.52 17.67 -3.60
C GLU A 100 6.50 17.05 -4.60
N ALA A 101 6.84 15.77 -4.42
CA ALA A 101 7.75 15.04 -5.27
C ALA A 101 7.11 14.46 -6.54
N GLY A 102 5.80 14.65 -6.76
CA GLY A 102 5.08 14.01 -7.86
C GLY A 102 5.08 12.48 -7.77
N GLY A 103 5.14 11.95 -6.54
CA GLY A 103 5.29 10.53 -6.26
C GLY A 103 4.02 9.71 -6.44
N MET A 104 4.19 8.39 -6.30
CA MET A 104 3.15 7.40 -6.47
C MET A 104 2.92 6.61 -5.19
N TYR A 105 1.70 6.11 -5.02
CA TYR A 105 1.42 5.01 -4.11
C TYR A 105 1.40 3.70 -4.88
N LEU A 106 1.99 2.65 -4.30
CA LEU A 106 1.74 1.27 -4.66
C LEU A 106 0.89 0.64 -3.56
N PHE A 107 -0.41 0.50 -3.83
CA PHE A 107 -1.36 -0.09 -2.90
C PHE A 107 -1.46 -1.59 -3.08
N VAL A 108 -1.47 -2.33 -1.97
CA VAL A 108 -1.59 -3.80 -1.99
C VAL A 108 -2.66 -4.28 -1.03
N VAL A 109 -3.54 -5.14 -1.54
CA VAL A 109 -4.53 -5.87 -0.74
C VAL A 109 -4.05 -7.29 -0.60
N TYR A 110 -3.96 -7.79 0.64
CA TYR A 110 -3.43 -9.13 0.91
C TYR A 110 -4.34 -9.96 1.83
N LEU A 111 -4.16 -11.28 1.78
CA LEU A 111 -4.81 -12.21 2.71
C LEU A 111 -3.98 -12.37 3.99
N PRO A 112 -4.60 -12.27 5.18
CA PRO A 112 -3.89 -12.39 6.46
C PRO A 112 -3.55 -13.86 6.78
N ARG A 113 -2.63 -14.45 6.02
CA ARG A 113 -2.11 -15.82 6.20
C ARG A 113 -0.63 -15.87 5.81
N PRO A 114 0.12 -16.93 6.16
CA PRO A 114 1.55 -17.03 5.84
C PRO A 114 1.86 -16.75 4.36
N GLY A 115 2.93 -15.99 4.12
CA GLY A 115 3.31 -15.51 2.79
C GLY A 115 2.52 -14.29 2.29
N LEU A 116 1.60 -13.76 3.09
CA LEU A 116 0.79 -12.55 2.80
C LEU A 116 0.27 -12.47 1.35
N PRO A 117 -0.42 -13.50 0.82
CA PRO A 117 -0.76 -13.56 -0.60
C PRO A 117 -1.49 -12.30 -1.05
N GLN A 118 -0.92 -11.63 -2.04
CA GLN A 118 -1.43 -10.40 -2.61
C GLN A 118 -2.58 -10.75 -3.54
N VAL A 119 -3.74 -10.13 -3.36
CA VAL A 119 -4.96 -10.38 -4.17
C VAL A 119 -5.32 -9.18 -5.05
N ALA A 120 -4.71 -8.03 -4.79
CA ALA A 120 -4.75 -6.88 -5.69
C ALA A 120 -3.54 -5.97 -5.47
N ARG A 121 -3.08 -5.33 -6.53
CA ARG A 121 -2.11 -4.23 -6.50
C ARG A 121 -2.56 -3.11 -7.41
N ALA A 122 -2.11 -1.89 -7.15
CA ALA A 122 -2.24 -0.79 -8.10
C ALA A 122 -1.23 0.33 -7.85
N ILE A 123 -0.76 0.97 -8.93
CA ILE A 123 -0.06 2.25 -8.88
C ILE A 123 -1.08 3.39 -9.01
N VAL A 124 -0.97 4.37 -8.13
CA VAL A 124 -1.87 5.53 -8.08
C VAL A 124 -1.07 6.80 -7.78
N PRO A 125 -1.22 7.89 -8.55
CA PRO A 125 -0.58 9.17 -8.25
C PRO A 125 -0.97 9.70 -6.88
N ALA A 126 -0.01 10.29 -6.17
CA ALA A 126 -0.28 10.93 -4.88
C ALA A 126 -1.38 12.01 -5.01
N THR A 127 -1.46 12.71 -6.14
CA THR A 127 -2.50 13.72 -6.41
C THR A 127 -3.91 13.15 -6.41
N LEU A 128 -4.12 11.98 -7.01
CA LEU A 128 -5.41 11.30 -6.98
C LEU A 128 -5.72 10.77 -5.56
N VAL A 129 -4.70 10.30 -4.85
CA VAL A 129 -4.87 9.87 -3.45
C VAL A 129 -5.23 11.05 -2.54
N ASP A 130 -4.69 12.24 -2.77
CA ASP A 130 -5.04 13.45 -2.00
C ASP A 130 -6.54 13.77 -2.10
N GLU A 131 -7.09 13.71 -3.32
CA GLU A 131 -8.54 13.86 -3.53
C GLU A 131 -9.34 12.81 -2.75
N LEU A 132 -8.89 11.55 -2.74
CA LEU A 132 -9.53 10.47 -2.00
C LEU A 132 -9.40 10.64 -0.47
N LEU A 133 -8.35 11.31 0.01
CA LEU A 133 -8.10 11.59 1.42
C LEU A 133 -8.80 12.86 1.92
N SER A 134 -9.29 13.71 1.02
CA SER A 134 -9.98 14.95 1.37
C SER A 134 -11.11 14.72 2.39
N GLY A 135 -11.04 15.47 3.50
CA GLY A 135 -11.99 15.36 4.62
C GLY A 135 -11.87 14.11 5.49
N ARG A 136 -10.80 13.30 5.34
CA ARG A 136 -10.58 12.06 6.11
C ARG A 136 -9.45 12.13 7.13
N TRP A 137 -8.70 13.23 7.16
CA TRP A 137 -7.62 13.45 8.11
C TRP A 137 -8.15 13.62 9.53
N TYR A 138 -7.43 13.07 10.50
CA TYR A 138 -7.71 13.23 11.91
C TYR A 138 -6.43 13.26 12.75
N GLU A 139 -6.45 14.10 13.78
CA GLU A 139 -5.37 14.22 14.73
C GLU A 139 -5.20 12.95 15.56
N VAL A 140 -3.95 12.58 15.82
CA VAL A 140 -3.56 11.50 16.73
C VAL A 140 -2.65 12.07 17.81
N GLY A 141 -3.06 11.94 19.07
CA GLY A 141 -2.27 12.39 20.22
C GLY A 141 -1.24 11.37 20.71
N GLY A 142 -0.30 11.83 21.53
CA GLY A 142 0.72 11.03 22.24
C GLY A 142 2.15 11.21 21.70
N GLU A 143 3.11 10.42 22.21
CA GLU A 143 4.50 10.33 21.70
C GLU A 143 4.58 9.60 20.34
N ARG A 144 3.64 9.85 19.44
CA ARG A 144 3.66 9.26 18.10
C ARG A 144 4.56 10.10 17.20
N SER A 145 5.16 9.45 16.19
CA SER A 145 5.97 10.14 15.18
C SER A 145 5.16 11.09 14.29
N GLU A 146 3.83 11.08 14.38
CA GLU A 146 2.91 11.82 13.51
C GLU A 146 1.82 12.50 14.34
N SER A 147 1.41 13.70 13.92
CA SER A 147 0.27 14.43 14.49
C SER A 147 -1.04 14.16 13.75
N GLU A 148 -1.02 13.96 12.43
CA GLU A 148 -2.24 13.80 11.61
C GLU A 148 -2.14 12.60 10.66
N VAL A 149 -3.21 11.81 10.59
CA VAL A 149 -3.27 10.58 9.78
C VAL A 149 -4.65 10.40 9.15
N ALA A 150 -4.73 9.54 8.14
CA ALA A 150 -5.99 9.16 7.50
C ALA A 150 -6.06 7.64 7.28
N LYS A 151 -7.30 7.14 7.17
CA LYS A 151 -7.58 5.74 6.82
C LYS A 151 -8.44 5.67 5.56
N LEU A 152 -7.92 5.02 4.53
CA LEU A 152 -8.61 4.87 3.25
C LEU A 152 -8.94 3.40 3.01
N ALA A 153 -10.23 3.04 3.02
CA ALA A 153 -10.64 1.68 2.66
C ALA A 153 -10.17 1.34 1.25
N TRP A 154 -9.63 0.13 1.04
CA TRP A 154 -9.05 -0.24 -0.24
C TRP A 154 -10.05 -0.15 -1.41
N SER A 155 -11.34 -0.34 -1.12
CA SER A 155 -12.42 -0.22 -2.12
C SER A 155 -12.68 1.20 -2.64
N HIS A 156 -12.06 2.22 -2.06
CA HIS A 156 -12.06 3.57 -2.65
C HIS A 156 -11.00 3.73 -3.74
N VAL A 157 -10.04 2.80 -3.81
CA VAL A 157 -8.91 2.85 -4.75
C VAL A 157 -9.03 1.76 -5.81
N ILE A 158 -9.36 0.54 -5.38
CA ILE A 158 -9.44 -0.65 -6.23
C ILE A 158 -10.90 -1.09 -6.28
N ASP A 159 -11.45 -1.28 -7.48
CA ASP A 159 -12.82 -1.77 -7.66
C ASP A 159 -12.98 -3.17 -7.03
N PRO A 160 -13.85 -3.34 -6.02
CA PRO A 160 -14.11 -4.65 -5.42
C PRO A 160 -14.53 -5.74 -6.39
N ALA A 161 -15.14 -5.40 -7.52
CA ALA A 161 -15.53 -6.39 -8.52
C ALA A 161 -14.32 -7.08 -9.18
N GLY A 162 -13.15 -6.46 -9.16
CA GLY A 162 -11.90 -7.01 -9.71
C GLY A 162 -11.04 -7.76 -8.69
N VAL A 163 -11.48 -7.89 -7.42
CA VAL A 163 -10.69 -8.52 -6.36
C VAL A 163 -11.28 -9.89 -6.01
N ASP A 164 -10.58 -10.95 -6.40
CA ASP A 164 -10.94 -12.33 -6.06
C ASP A 164 -10.01 -12.89 -4.96
N PRO A 165 -10.50 -13.18 -3.74
CA PRO A 165 -9.68 -13.72 -2.67
C PRO A 165 -9.11 -15.12 -2.94
N SER A 166 -9.56 -15.80 -3.99
CA SER A 166 -9.03 -17.10 -4.41
C SER A 166 -7.88 -17.01 -5.41
N VAL A 167 -7.64 -15.83 -6.00
CA VAL A 167 -6.61 -15.59 -7.01
C VAL A 167 -5.58 -14.63 -6.45
N SER A 168 -4.32 -15.07 -6.39
CA SER A 168 -3.20 -14.19 -6.04
C SER A 168 -2.63 -13.51 -7.27
N VAL A 169 -2.18 -12.29 -7.09
CA VAL A 169 -1.39 -11.56 -8.09
C VAL A 169 -0.03 -12.24 -8.21
N GLU A 170 0.34 -12.68 -9.41
CA GLU A 170 1.67 -13.21 -9.71
C GLU A 170 2.67 -12.06 -9.98
N GLY A 171 3.98 -12.33 -9.97
CA GLY A 171 5.01 -11.31 -10.22
C GLY A 171 4.83 -10.62 -11.58
N SER A 172 5.14 -9.32 -11.61
CA SER A 172 5.29 -8.57 -12.87
C SER A 172 6.56 -9.08 -13.56
N ARG A 173 6.55 -9.23 -14.89
CA ARG A 173 7.69 -9.70 -15.69
C ARG A 173 8.18 -8.62 -16.62
#